data_AF-A0A6G1RPC1-F1
#
_entry.id   AF-A0A6G1RPC1-F1
#
_cell.length_a   1.000
_cell.length_b   1.000
_cell.length_c   1.000
_cell.angle_alpha   90.00
_cell.angle_beta   90.00
_cell.angle_gamma   90.00
#
_symmetry.space_group_name_H-M   'P 1'
#
loop_
_entity.id
_entity.type
_entity.pdbx_description
1 polymer ?
#
loop_
_entity_poly.entity_id
_entity_poly.type
_entity_poly.pdbx_seq_one_letter_code
_entity_poly.pdbx_strand_id
1 'polypeptide(L)'
;RKPQKAFTAIMQEPREPYMQFIDRLRMALEKQVDSVEAREILLLKLAVENANADCKRVLQALPNSRPTLIEMVEACNCIGTMDHKFEAMAAAFAAMNPPPTCFNCGKPG
;
A
#
# COMPACT_ATOMS: atom_id res chain seq x y z
N ARG A 1 -7.12 -11.09 -31.41
CA ARG A 1 -6.75 -10.02 -30.45
C ARG A 1 -6.96 -10.57 -29.04
N LYS A 2 -5.97 -10.53 -28.15
CA LYS A 2 -6.22 -10.86 -26.73
C LYS A 2 -7.13 -9.77 -26.14
N PRO A 3 -8.17 -10.12 -25.36
CA PRO A 3 -9.02 -9.12 -24.71
C PRO A 3 -8.17 -8.31 -23.74
N GLN A 4 -8.32 -6.98 -23.80
CA GLN A 4 -7.57 -6.07 -22.95
C GLN A 4 -8.20 -6.09 -21.54
N LYS A 5 -7.36 -6.19 -20.50
CA LYS A 5 -7.86 -6.17 -19.12
C LYS A 5 -8.49 -4.80 -18.81
N ALA A 6 -9.67 -4.81 -18.19
CA ALA A 6 -10.30 -3.61 -17.67
C ALA A 6 -9.37 -2.89 -16.68
N PHE A 7 -9.32 -1.56 -16.70
CA PHE A 7 -8.47 -0.80 -15.77
C PHE A 7 -8.82 -1.06 -14.30
N THR A 8 -10.08 -1.36 -13.99
CA THR A 8 -10.56 -1.75 -12.66
C THR A 8 -10.04 -3.11 -12.18
N ALA A 9 -9.66 -4.00 -13.12
CA ALA A 9 -9.12 -5.32 -12.82
C ALA A 9 -7.59 -5.32 -12.63
N ILE A 10 -6.95 -4.14 -12.70
CA ILE A 10 -5.52 -4.00 -12.39
C ILE A 10 -5.38 -3.93 -10.87
N MET A 11 -4.94 -5.03 -10.27
CA MET A 11 -4.60 -5.12 -8.85
C MET A 11 -3.10 -5.30 -8.69
N GLN A 12 -2.56 -4.80 -7.57
CA GLN A 12 -1.18 -5.05 -7.20
C GLN A 12 -1.01 -6.52 -6.79
N GLU A 13 -0.05 -7.22 -7.39
CA GLU A 13 0.24 -8.60 -7.01
C GLU A 13 0.93 -8.66 -5.62
N PRO A 14 0.89 -9.80 -4.91
CA PRO A 14 1.41 -9.91 -3.54
C PRO A 14 2.88 -9.55 -3.34
N ARG A 15 3.70 -9.64 -4.41
CA ARG A 15 5.14 -9.32 -4.39
C ARG A 15 5.53 -8.28 -5.43
N GLU A 16 4.54 -7.65 -6.07
CA GLU A 16 4.82 -6.65 -7.08
C GLU A 16 5.22 -5.33 -6.42
N PRO A 17 6.35 -4.73 -6.83
CA PRO A 17 6.72 -3.39 -6.39
C PRO A 17 5.62 -2.38 -6.74
N TYR A 18 5.28 -1.50 -5.80
CA TYR A 18 4.14 -0.60 -5.96
C TYR A 18 4.22 0.27 -7.23
N MET A 19 5.41 0.73 -7.60
CA MET A 19 5.62 1.48 -8.85
C MET A 19 5.25 0.70 -10.12
N GLN A 20 5.55 -0.61 -10.18
CA GLN A 20 5.17 -1.44 -11.34
C GLN A 20 3.64 -1.57 -11.45
N PHE A 21 2.95 -1.67 -10.32
CA PHE A 21 1.50 -1.66 -10.28
C PHE A 21 0.92 -0.33 -10.79
N ILE A 22 1.46 0.81 -10.32
CA ILE A 22 1.04 2.15 -10.77
C ILE A 22 1.25 2.31 -12.28
N ASP A 23 2.38 1.87 -12.83
CA ASP A 23 2.64 1.94 -14.26
C ASP A 23 1.62 1.12 -15.07
N ARG A 24 1.31 -0.12 -14.65
CA ARG A 24 0.28 -0.93 -15.31
C ARG A 24 -1.10 -0.28 -15.26
N LEU A 25 -1.45 0.32 -14.11
CA LEU A 25 -2.71 1.01 -13.92
C LEU A 25 -2.81 2.25 -14.81
N ARG A 26 -1.75 3.07 -14.86
CA ARG A 26 -1.68 4.27 -15.71
C ARG A 26 -1.80 3.90 -17.19
N MET A 27 -1.05 2.89 -17.64
CA MET A 27 -1.15 2.39 -19.02
C MET A 27 -2.53 1.84 -19.35
N ALA A 28 -3.25 1.25 -18.39
CA ALA A 28 -4.60 0.76 -18.60
C ALA A 28 -5.62 1.91 -18.69
N LEU A 29 -5.48 2.94 -17.86
CA LEU A 29 -6.30 4.15 -17.86
C LEU A 29 -6.11 4.97 -19.13
N GLU A 30 -4.86 5.20 -19.57
CA GLU A 30 -4.53 5.90 -20.82
C GLU A 30 -5.21 5.27 -22.04
N LYS A 31 -5.39 3.95 -22.05
CA LYS A 31 -6.01 3.22 -23.17
C LYS A 31 -7.53 3.14 -23.10
N GLN A 32 -8.14 3.42 -21.95
CA GLN A 32 -9.56 3.13 -21.70
C GLN A 32 -10.38 4.35 -21.25
N VAL A 33 -9.72 5.44 -20.88
CA VAL A 33 -10.36 6.65 -20.35
C VAL A 33 -9.82 7.87 -21.09
N ASP A 34 -10.69 8.54 -21.83
CA ASP A 34 -10.31 9.64 -22.71
C ASP A 34 -10.04 10.95 -21.95
N SER A 35 -10.83 11.25 -20.91
CA SER A 35 -10.66 12.47 -20.11
C SER A 35 -9.39 12.39 -19.25
N VAL A 36 -8.56 13.41 -19.39
CA VAL A 36 -7.30 13.56 -18.65
C VAL A 36 -7.59 13.67 -17.15
N GLU A 37 -8.56 14.49 -16.78
CA GLU A 37 -8.96 14.73 -15.39
C GLU A 37 -9.54 13.46 -14.77
N ALA A 38 -10.36 12.72 -15.52
CA ALA A 38 -10.89 11.44 -15.07
C ALA A 38 -9.77 10.41 -14.85
N ARG A 39 -8.75 10.37 -15.72
CA ARG A 39 -7.59 9.49 -15.54
C ARG A 39 -6.85 9.79 -14.24
N GLU A 40 -6.56 11.04 -13.95
CA GLU A 40 -5.85 11.44 -12.72
C GLU A 40 -6.66 11.07 -11.46
N ILE A 41 -7.96 11.36 -11.46
CA ILE A 41 -8.85 11.02 -10.34
C ILE A 41 -8.92 9.50 -10.13
N LEU A 42 -9.11 8.75 -11.23
CA LEU A 42 -9.19 7.29 -11.17
C LEU A 42 -7.86 6.66 -10.76
N LEU A 43 -6.73 7.23 -11.21
CA LEU A 43 -5.40 6.76 -10.84
C LEU A 43 -5.20 6.87 -9.32
N LEU A 44 -5.43 8.04 -8.73
CA LEU A 44 -5.25 8.24 -7.29
C LEU A 44 -6.18 7.36 -6.46
N LYS A 45 -7.44 7.19 -6.90
CA LYS A 45 -8.41 6.34 -6.22
C LYS A 45 -8.01 4.86 -6.27
N LEU A 46 -7.77 4.35 -7.48
CA LEU A 46 -7.45 2.93 -7.71
C LEU A 46 -6.05 2.56 -7.19
N ALA A 47 -5.11 3.51 -7.13
CA ALA A 47 -3.80 3.31 -6.51
C ALA A 47 -3.93 2.82 -5.06
N VAL A 48 -4.88 3.36 -4.29
CA VAL A 48 -5.12 2.95 -2.90
C VAL A 48 -6.04 1.73 -2.84
N GLU A 49 -7.15 1.74 -3.58
CA GLU A 49 -8.18 0.71 -3.50
C GLU A 49 -7.65 -0.67 -3.95
N ASN A 50 -6.82 -0.71 -4.99
CA ASN A 50 -6.31 -1.93 -5.61
C ASN A 50 -4.88 -2.30 -5.16
N ALA A 51 -4.31 -1.58 -4.20
CA ALA A 51 -3.06 -1.94 -3.55
C ALA A 51 -3.16 -3.30 -2.82
N ASN A 52 -2.04 -4.00 -2.73
CA ASN A 52 -1.95 -5.25 -1.96
C ASN A 52 -2.04 -4.96 -0.45
N ALA A 53 -2.18 -6.00 0.37
CA ALA A 53 -2.47 -5.86 1.79
C ALA A 53 -1.42 -5.03 2.55
N ASP A 54 -0.14 -5.20 2.24
CA ASP A 54 0.93 -4.48 2.92
C ASP A 54 0.97 -3.01 2.49
N CYS A 55 0.90 -2.73 1.19
CA CYS A 55 0.82 -1.35 0.68
C CYS A 55 -0.42 -0.64 1.19
N LYS A 56 -1.58 -1.30 1.18
CA LYS A 56 -2.83 -0.75 1.70
C LYS A 56 -2.72 -0.37 3.19
N ARG A 57 -2.06 -1.20 4.01
CA ARG A 57 -1.85 -0.91 5.45
C ARG A 57 -1.05 0.39 5.64
N VAL A 58 0.03 0.56 4.89
CA VAL A 58 0.88 1.76 5.01
C VAL A 58 0.18 2.99 4.43
N LEU A 59 -0.51 2.86 3.29
CA LEU A 59 -1.27 3.95 2.67
C LEU A 59 -2.40 4.45 3.58
N GLN A 60 -3.05 3.56 4.35
CA GLN A 60 -4.07 3.93 5.33
C GLN A 60 -3.51 4.63 6.57
N ALA A 61 -2.21 4.47 6.86
CA ALA A 61 -1.53 5.14 7.97
C ALA A 61 -1.02 6.53 7.60
N LEU A 62 -1.09 6.95 6.33
CA LEU A 62 -0.70 8.29 5.92
C LEU A 62 -1.66 9.34 6.53
N PRO A 63 -1.13 10.44 7.08
CA PRO A 63 -1.94 11.46 7.73
C PRO A 63 -2.81 12.26 6.74
N ASN A 64 -2.43 12.26 5.45
CA ASN A 64 -3.12 13.00 4.40
C ASN A 64 -4.34 12.20 3.92
N SER A 65 -5.54 12.80 3.99
CA SER A 65 -6.77 12.19 3.47
C SER A 65 -6.79 12.02 1.94
N ARG A 66 -5.90 12.72 1.23
CA ARG A 66 -5.64 12.58 -0.21
C ARG A 66 -4.13 12.69 -0.47
N PRO A 67 -3.36 11.62 -0.24
CA PRO A 67 -1.93 11.66 -0.51
C PRO A 67 -1.66 11.78 -2.02
N THR A 68 -0.56 12.42 -2.37
CA THR A 68 -0.09 12.47 -3.75
C THR A 68 0.48 11.12 -4.17
N LEU A 69 0.55 10.87 -5.48
CA LEU A 69 1.11 9.62 -5.99
C LEU A 69 2.56 9.40 -5.54
N ILE A 70 3.36 10.47 -5.43
CA ILE A 70 4.75 10.40 -4.97
C ILE A 70 4.81 9.96 -3.50
N GLU A 71 4.01 10.58 -2.63
CA GLU A 71 3.93 10.19 -1.21
C GLU A 71 3.49 8.73 -1.05
N MET A 72 2.53 8.28 -1.86
CA MET A 72 2.09 6.87 -1.86
C MET A 72 3.22 5.92 -2.26
N VAL A 73 4.00 6.29 -3.28
CA VAL A 73 5.13 5.52 -3.79
C VAL A 73 6.25 5.43 -2.76
N GLU A 74 6.63 6.56 -2.16
CA GLU A 74 7.66 6.61 -1.12
C GLU A 74 7.27 5.76 0.09
N ALA A 75 6.01 5.86 0.52
CA ALA A 75 5.48 5.07 1.63
C ALA A 75 5.51 3.56 1.34
N CYS A 76 5.26 3.15 0.10
CA CYS A 76 5.24 1.73 -0.28
C CYS A 76 6.60 1.18 -0.74
N ASN A 77 7.62 2.01 -0.87
CA ASN A 77 8.89 1.63 -1.50
C ASN A 77 9.66 0.54 -0.72
N CYS A 78 9.57 0.56 0.61
CA CYS A 78 10.26 -0.40 1.47
C CYS A 78 9.50 -1.72 1.67
N ILE A 79 8.26 -1.81 1.18
CA ILE A 79 7.38 -2.95 1.43
C ILE A 79 7.86 -4.18 0.65
N GLY A 80 8.01 -5.31 1.35
CA GLY A 80 8.50 -6.57 0.78
C GLY A 80 10.02 -6.76 0.82
N THR A 81 10.78 -5.73 1.21
CA THR A 81 12.22 -5.83 1.52
C THR A 81 12.46 -6.72 2.74
N MET A 82 13.70 -7.20 2.91
CA MET A 82 14.06 -8.00 4.09
C MET A 82 13.92 -7.19 5.38
N ASP A 83 14.31 -5.91 5.37
CA ASP A 83 14.17 -5.02 6.52
C ASP A 83 12.72 -4.88 6.97
N HIS A 84 11.80 -4.64 6.02
CA HIS A 84 10.38 -4.57 6.33
C HIS A 84 9.83 -5.89 6.90
N LYS A 85 10.33 -7.04 6.44
CA LYS A 85 9.95 -8.34 7.01
C LYS A 85 10.48 -8.52 8.43
N PHE A 86 11.70 -8.07 8.71
CA PHE A 86 12.25 -8.11 10.06
C PHE A 86 11.50 -7.18 11.01
N GLU A 87 11.17 -5.96 10.58
CA GLU A 87 10.33 -5.04 11.35
C GLU A 87 8.95 -5.65 11.64
N ALA A 88 8.31 -6.24 10.63
CA ALA A 88 7.02 -6.92 10.81
C ALA A 88 7.11 -8.08 11.80
N MET A 89 8.18 -8.90 11.72
CA MET A 89 8.44 -9.97 12.68
C MET A 89 8.68 -9.44 14.10
N ALA A 90 9.49 -8.38 14.24
CA ALA A 90 9.77 -7.76 15.54
C ALA A 90 8.51 -7.16 16.18
N ALA A 91 7.68 -6.47 15.39
CA ALA A 91 6.39 -5.94 15.84
C ALA A 91 5.44 -7.06 16.29
N ALA A 92 5.37 -8.16 15.55
CA ALA A 92 4.57 -9.33 15.94
C ALA A 92 5.07 -9.95 17.26
N PHE A 93 6.39 -10.04 17.45
CA PHE A 93 6.97 -10.56 18.69
C PHE A 93 6.66 -9.65 19.89
N ALA A 94 6.76 -8.32 19.71
CA ALA A 94 6.40 -7.34 20.74
C ALA A 94 4.91 -7.39 21.10
N ALA A 95 4.02 -7.60 20.12
CA ALA A 95 2.58 -7.74 20.39
C ALA A 95 2.23 -8.99 21.22
N MET A 96 3.01 -10.07 21.08
CA MET A 96 2.83 -11.30 21.87
C MET A 96 3.47 -11.22 23.27
N ASN A 97 4.45 -10.34 23.47
CA ASN A 97 5.15 -10.15 24.73
C ASN A 97 4.84 -8.76 25.30
N PRO A 98 3.71 -8.60 26.02
CA PRO A 98 3.41 -7.33 26.67
C PRO A 98 4.53 -6.95 27.65
N PRO A 99 4.81 -5.65 27.84
CA PRO A 99 5.84 -5.22 28.76
C PRO A 99 5.59 -5.79 30.15
N PRO A 100 6.64 -6.24 30.87
CA PRO A 100 6.48 -6.77 32.21
C PRO A 100 5.81 -5.70 33.08
N THR A 101 4.74 -6.08 33.77
CA THR A 101 4.06 -5.18 34.70
C THR A 101 4.68 -5.35 36.09
N CYS A 102 4.80 -4.25 36.83
CA CYS A 102 5.24 -4.28 38.21
C CYS A 102 4.25 -5.10 39.05
N PHE A 103 4.70 -6.20 39.65
CA PHE A 103 3.88 -7.09 40.48
C PHE A 103 3.17 -6.38 41.64
N ASN A 104 3.68 -5.23 42.10
CA ASN A 104 3.11 -4.50 43.24
C ASN A 104 2.07 -3.43 42.84
N CYS A 105 2.14 -2.85 41.63
CA CYS A 105 1.26 -1.75 41.23
C CYS A 105 0.57 -1.94 39.88
N GLY A 106 0.85 -3.03 39.15
CA GLY A 106 0.24 -3.37 37.87
C GLY A 106 0.60 -2.43 36.72
N LYS A 107 1.49 -1.44 36.95
CA LYS A 107 1.92 -0.50 35.91
C LYS A 107 3.01 -1.14 35.03
N PRO A 108 3.11 -0.75 33.74
CA PRO A 108 4.24 -1.16 32.88
C PRO A 108 5.58 -0.80 33.54
N GLY A 109 6.53 -1.74 33.54
CA GLY A 109 7.89 -1.56 34.03
C GLY A 109 8.80 -0.86 33.02
#